data_AF-A0A7S4PNW0-F1
#
_entry.id   AF-A0A7S4PNW0-F1
#
_cell.length_a   1.000
_cell.length_b   1.000
_cell.length_c   1.000
_cell.angle_alpha   90.00
_cell.angle_beta   90.00
_cell.angle_gamma   90.00
#
_symmetry.space_group_name_H-M   'P 1'
#
loop_
_entity.id
_entity.type
_entity.pdbx_description
1 polymer ?
#
loop_
_entity_poly.entity_id
_entity_poly.type
_entity_poly.pdbx_seq_one_letter_code
_entity_poly.pdbx_strand_id
1 'polypeptide(L)'
;MEVSLSDGRKVLLSSEEATGCSTAAGRTAMARAAFRIRLEESREQVSAIRRGLHEIVQPCSLLLLHWSELESMVTGQAEVDLELLREHAIFRTDGDAKEVVEDLWRVLGGF
;
A
#
# COMPACT_ATOMS: atom_id res chain seq x y z
N MET A 1 -0.78 20.96 13.22
CA MET A 1 -1.70 20.03 12.51
C MET A 1 -1.58 18.67 13.16
N GLU A 2 -2.69 17.94 13.30
CA GLU A 2 -2.78 16.70 14.09
C GLU A 2 -3.21 15.53 13.20
N VAL A 3 -2.69 14.33 13.47
CA VAL A 3 -3.12 13.08 12.84
C VAL A 3 -3.87 12.25 13.88
N SER A 4 -5.09 11.84 13.55
CA SER A 4 -5.87 10.91 14.38
C SER A 4 -5.52 9.47 14.01
N LEU A 5 -5.11 8.68 15.00
CA LEU A 5 -4.75 7.27 14.84
C LEU A 5 -5.97 6.36 15.00
N SER A 6 -5.83 5.11 14.56
CA SER A 6 -6.87 4.07 14.64
C SER A 6 -7.31 3.74 16.08
N ASP A 7 -6.47 4.03 17.08
CA ASP A 7 -6.76 3.86 18.51
C ASP A 7 -7.40 5.10 19.16
N GLY A 8 -7.71 6.13 18.38
CA GLY A 8 -8.30 7.38 18.84
C GLY A 8 -7.30 8.40 19.42
N ARG A 9 -6.01 8.06 19.52
CA ARG A 9 -4.97 9.03 19.92
C ARG A 9 -4.76 10.06 18.81
N LYS A 10 -4.48 11.31 19.21
CA LYS A 10 -4.12 12.39 18.31
C LYS A 10 -2.64 12.72 18.47
N VAL A 11 -1.89 12.63 17.38
CA VAL A 11 -0.45 12.91 17.36
C VAL A 11 -0.22 14.23 16.64
N LEU A 12 0.50 15.13 17.31
CA LEU A 12 0.91 16.42 16.74
C LEU A 12 2.06 16.20 15.75
N LEU A 13 1.91 16.75 14.54
CA LEU A 13 3.03 16.92 13.62
C LEU A 13 3.97 17.99 14.20
N SER A 14 5.27 17.86 13.93
CA SER A 14 6.27 18.80 14.47
C SER A 14 5.97 20.24 14.02
N SER A 15 6.43 21.23 14.80
CA SER A 15 6.17 22.65 14.51
C SER A 15 6.74 23.11 13.16
N GLU A 16 7.86 22.54 12.71
CA GLU A 16 8.45 22.83 11.39
C GLU A 16 7.55 22.35 10.25
N GLU A 17 6.94 21.16 10.38
CA GLU A 17 6.04 20.58 9.38
C GLU A 17 4.68 21.28 9.34
N ALA A 18 4.25 21.87 10.46
CA ALA A 18 3.01 22.64 10.56
C ALA A 18 3.13 24.05 9.93
N THR A 19 4.31 24.67 9.99
CA THR A 19 4.53 26.06 9.53
C THR A 19 4.77 26.15 8.02
N GLY A 20 5.17 25.05 7.37
CA GLY A 20 5.45 24.98 5.92
C GLY A 20 4.22 24.86 5.01
N CYS A 21 3.00 24.77 5.54
CA CYS A 21 1.77 24.44 4.79
C CYS A 21 1.42 25.47 3.69
N SER A 22 1.92 26.70 3.78
CA SER A 22 1.75 27.74 2.76
C SER A 22 2.51 27.44 1.45
N THR A 23 3.54 26.58 1.49
CA THR A 23 4.36 26.22 0.32
C THR A 23 4.05 24.81 -0.18
N ALA A 24 4.25 24.54 -1.47
CA ALA A 24 4.07 23.20 -2.03
C ALA A 24 4.99 22.16 -1.38
N ALA A 25 6.25 22.54 -1.10
CA ALA A 25 7.22 21.68 -0.44
C ALA A 25 6.79 21.30 0.99
N GLY A 26 6.27 22.26 1.76
CA GLY A 26 5.79 21.98 3.11
C GLY A 26 4.54 21.12 3.15
N ARG A 27 3.63 21.23 2.16
CA ARG A 27 2.50 20.29 2.03
C ARG A 27 2.96 18.85 1.78
N THR A 28 3.97 18.64 0.94
CA THR A 28 4.53 17.31 0.69
C THR A 28 5.22 16.74 1.93
N ALA A 29 6.00 17.56 2.64
CA ALA A 29 6.64 17.16 3.89
C ALA A 29 5.60 16.72 4.95
N MET A 30 4.54 17.52 5.10
CA MET A 30 3.43 17.22 6.00
C MET A 30 2.69 15.93 5.61
N ALA A 31 2.42 15.71 4.32
CA ALA A 31 1.80 14.47 3.84
C ALA A 31 2.67 13.25 4.14
N ARG A 32 3.99 13.36 3.95
CA ARG A 32 4.95 12.29 4.27
C ARG A 32 5.01 12.00 5.77
N ALA A 33 4.99 13.04 6.60
CA ALA A 33 4.99 12.92 8.05
C ALA A 33 3.72 12.21 8.54
N ALA A 34 2.56 12.65 8.05
CA ALA A 34 1.28 12.03 8.38
C ALA A 34 1.20 10.56 7.91
N PHE A 35 1.69 10.28 6.69
CA PHE A 35 1.77 8.92 6.17
C PHE A 35 2.66 8.04 7.04
N ARG A 36 3.84 8.52 7.44
CA ARG A 36 4.75 7.75 8.30
C ARG A 36 4.13 7.43 9.65
N ILE A 37 3.50 8.42 10.30
CA ILE A 37 2.84 8.23 11.59
C ILE A 37 1.77 7.14 11.50
N ARG A 38 0.96 7.15 10.43
CA ARG A 38 -0.06 6.12 10.22
C ARG A 38 0.54 4.75 9.89
N LEU A 39 1.60 4.70 9.10
CA LEU A 39 2.28 3.44 8.76
C LEU A 39 2.91 2.79 10.00
N GLU A 40 3.41 3.59 10.93
CA GLU A 40 4.08 3.13 12.16
C GLU A 40 3.12 2.98 13.36
N GLU A 41 1.80 3.19 13.19
CA GLU A 41 0.86 3.23 14.31
C GLU A 41 0.76 1.90 15.09
N SER A 42 1.06 0.77 14.44
CA SER A 42 1.06 -0.58 15.02
C SER A 42 2.47 -1.16 15.18
N ARG A 43 3.49 -0.31 15.37
CA ARG A 43 4.90 -0.73 15.38
C ARG A 43 5.23 -1.80 16.42
N GLU A 44 4.60 -1.75 17.60
CA GLU A 44 4.84 -2.73 18.66
C GLU A 44 4.33 -4.13 18.28
N GLN A 45 3.12 -4.20 17.74
CA GLN A 45 2.47 -5.43 17.27
C GLN A 45 3.25 -6.03 16.09
N VAL A 46 3.64 -5.20 15.12
CA VAL A 46 4.46 -5.64 13.97
C VAL A 46 5.83 -6.15 14.45
N SER A 47 6.44 -5.52 15.46
CA SER A 47 7.70 -6.00 16.04
C SER A 47 7.53 -7.36 16.74
N ALA A 48 6.40 -7.60 17.41
CA ALA A 48 6.09 -8.89 18.00
C ALA A 48 5.89 -9.98 16.95
N ILE A 49 5.12 -9.72 15.89
CA ILE A 49 4.95 -10.63 14.74
C ILE A 49 6.30 -10.96 14.10
N ARG A 50 7.13 -9.94 13.86
CA ARG A 50 8.47 -10.13 13.29
C ARG A 50 9.35 -11.02 14.15
N ARG A 51 9.31 -10.86 15.49
CA ARG A 51 10.06 -11.74 16.41
C ARG A 51 9.59 -13.20 16.29
N GLY A 52 8.28 -13.45 16.33
CA GLY A 52 7.74 -14.79 16.18
C GLY A 52 8.09 -15.42 14.82
N LEU A 53 8.05 -14.64 13.74
CA LEU A 53 8.48 -15.11 12.43
C LEU A 53 9.97 -15.49 12.39
N HIS A 54 10.83 -14.70 13.02
CA HIS A 54 12.27 -14.96 13.09
C HIS A 54 12.66 -16.18 13.93
N GLU A 55 11.78 -16.66 14.81
CA GLU A 55 12.00 -17.90 15.57
C GLU A 55 11.87 -19.15 14.67
N ILE A 56 11.12 -19.04 13.57
CA ILE A 56 10.84 -20.15 12.65
C ILE A 56 11.67 -20.01 11.36
N VAL A 57 11.76 -18.80 10.82
CA VAL A 57 12.41 -18.49 9.55
C VAL A 57 13.62 -17.59 9.78
N GLN A 58 14.76 -17.94 9.19
CA GLN A 58 15.97 -17.13 9.30
C GLN A 58 15.77 -15.75 8.64
N PRO A 59 16.10 -14.63 9.33
CA PRO A 59 15.87 -13.28 8.79
C PRO A 59 16.52 -13.03 7.44
N CYS A 60 17.72 -13.60 7.22
CA CYS A 60 18.45 -13.43 5.96
C CYS A 60 17.69 -14.02 4.75
N SER A 61 16.93 -15.09 4.95
CA SER A 61 16.13 -15.70 3.88
C SER A 61 14.97 -14.80 3.46
N LEU A 62 14.34 -14.08 4.41
CA LEU A 62 13.27 -13.14 4.13
C LEU A 62 13.75 -11.90 3.38
N LEU A 63 15.02 -11.49 3.58
CA LEU A 63 15.63 -10.34 2.89
C LEU A 63 15.94 -10.61 1.41
N LEU A 64 15.91 -11.87 0.97
CA LEU A 64 16.09 -12.24 -0.44
C LEU A 64 14.81 -12.04 -1.25
N LEU A 65 13.66 -11.92 -0.58
CA LEU A 65 12.36 -11.83 -1.21
C LEU A 65 11.88 -10.38 -1.28
N HIS A 66 11.29 -10.02 -2.40
CA HIS A 66 10.39 -8.87 -2.46
C HIS A 66 9.11 -9.19 -1.67
N TRP A 67 8.43 -8.16 -1.15
CA TRP A 67 7.25 -8.36 -0.30
C TRP A 67 6.15 -9.17 -1.00
N SER A 68 5.98 -9.00 -2.32
CA SER A 68 4.96 -9.70 -3.11
C SER A 68 5.29 -11.17 -3.35
N GLU A 69 6.58 -11.51 -3.36
CA GLU A 69 7.02 -12.90 -3.45
C GLU A 69 6.76 -13.62 -2.13
N LEU A 70 7.07 -12.96 -1.01
CA LEU A 70 6.73 -13.48 0.32
C LEU A 70 5.21 -13.66 0.48
N GLU A 71 4.41 -12.71 0.01
CA GLU A 71 2.95 -12.85 -0.02
C GLU A 71 2.55 -14.09 -0.81
N SER A 72 3.01 -14.22 -2.07
CA SER A 72 2.68 -15.36 -2.94
C SER A 72 3.11 -16.71 -2.35
N MET A 73 4.22 -16.76 -1.60
CA MET A 73 4.66 -17.97 -0.91
C MET A 73 3.72 -18.36 0.23
N VAL A 74 3.13 -17.39 0.92
CA VAL A 74 2.26 -17.63 2.09
C VAL A 74 0.81 -17.87 1.66
N THR A 75 0.31 -17.09 0.70
CA THR A 75 -1.10 -17.14 0.25
C THR A 75 -1.29 -18.04 -0.97
N GLY A 76 -0.21 -18.44 -1.64
CA GLY A 76 -0.24 -19.10 -2.93
C GLY A 76 -0.31 -18.10 -4.08
N GLN A 77 -0.24 -18.61 -5.31
CA GLN A 77 -0.52 -17.80 -6.50
C GLN A 77 -2.01 -17.86 -6.80
N ALA A 78 -2.67 -16.70 -6.86
CA ALA A 78 -4.06 -16.61 -7.27
C ALA A 78 -4.15 -16.77 -8.79
N GLU A 79 -4.91 -17.74 -9.25
CA GLU A 79 -5.34 -17.81 -10.64
C GLU A 79 -6.54 -16.86 -10.83
N VAL A 80 -6.42 -15.94 -11.77
CA VAL A 80 -7.44 -14.92 -12.01
C VAL A 80 -8.23 -15.31 -13.25
N ASP A 81 -9.52 -15.61 -13.06
CA ASP A 81 -10.46 -15.79 -14.16
C ASP A 81 -10.75 -14.42 -14.81
N LEU A 82 -10.20 -14.21 -16.01
CA LEU A 82 -10.31 -12.97 -16.75
C LEU A 82 -11.73 -12.72 -17.28
N GLU A 83 -12.50 -13.78 -17.59
CA GLU A 83 -13.88 -13.64 -18.04
C GLU A 83 -14.75 -13.14 -16.88
N LEU A 84 -14.60 -13.77 -15.71
CA LEU A 84 -15.30 -13.36 -14.49
C LEU A 84 -14.91 -11.94 -14.07
N LEU A 85 -13.62 -11.60 -14.14
CA LEU A 85 -13.14 -10.25 -13.84
C LEU A 85 -13.74 -9.21 -14.80
N ARG A 86 -13.81 -9.52 -16.10
CA ARG A 86 -14.37 -8.63 -17.11
C ARG A 86 -15.87 -8.40 -16.92
N GLU A 87 -16.62 -9.43 -16.53
CA GLU A 87 -18.06 -9.31 -16.25
C GLU A 87 -18.36 -8.30 -15.14
N HIS A 88 -17.49 -8.21 -14.13
CA HIS A 88 -17.70 -7.37 -12.95
C HIS A 88 -16.93 -6.04 -12.99
N ALA A 89 -16.10 -5.80 -14.01
CA ALA A 89 -15.29 -4.60 -14.11
C ALA A 89 -16.12 -3.38 -14.55
N ILE A 90 -16.15 -2.34 -13.72
CA ILE A 90 -16.82 -1.08 -14.03
C ILE A 90 -15.77 -0.02 -14.38
N PHE A 91 -15.78 0.43 -15.64
CA PHE A 91 -14.90 1.48 -16.11
C PHE A 91 -15.57 2.84 -16.00
N ARG A 92 -14.93 3.78 -15.30
CA ARG A 92 -15.34 5.20 -15.29
C ARG A 92 -14.50 5.91 -16.34
N THR A 93 -15.07 6.06 -17.52
CA THR A 93 -14.36 6.65 -18.66
C THR A 93 -15.10 7.86 -19.20
N ASP A 94 -14.36 8.94 -19.41
CA ASP A 94 -14.83 10.10 -20.14
C ASP A 94 -14.43 9.92 -21.64
N GLY A 95 -15.40 9.86 -22.55
CA GLY A 95 -15.16 9.78 -24.01
C GLY A 95 -14.85 8.39 -24.58
N ASP A 96 -14.10 8.33 -25.69
CA ASP A 96 -13.79 7.15 -26.52
C ASP A 96 -12.81 6.15 -25.86
N ALA A 97 -12.99 5.83 -24.59
CA ALA A 97 -12.11 4.91 -23.86
C ALA A 97 -12.34 3.43 -24.19
N LYS A 98 -13.26 3.11 -25.10
CA LYS A 98 -13.58 1.72 -25.46
C LYS A 98 -12.37 0.98 -26.03
N GLU A 99 -11.58 1.64 -26.87
CA GLU A 99 -10.38 1.04 -27.46
C GLU A 99 -9.31 0.72 -26.41
N VAL A 100 -9.08 1.64 -25.47
CA VAL A 100 -8.14 1.45 -24.35
C VAL A 100 -8.57 0.29 -23.43
N VAL A 101 -9.87 0.14 -23.20
CA VAL A 101 -10.41 -0.96 -22.39
C VAL A 101 -10.24 -2.30 -23.11
N GLU A 102 -10.51 -2.38 -24.41
CA GLU A 102 -10.28 -3.61 -25.18
C GLU A 102 -8.78 -3.97 -25.24
N ASP A 103 -7.90 -2.97 -25.38
CA ASP A 103 -6.45 -3.17 -25.33
C ASP A 103 -5.97 -3.67 -23.97
N LEU A 104 -6.53 -3.16 -22.87
CA LEU A 104 -6.26 -3.66 -21.53
C LEU A 104 -6.57 -5.17 -21.43
N TRP A 105 -7.77 -5.59 -21.85
CA TRP A 105 -8.15 -7.00 -21.80
C TRP A 105 -7.28 -7.88 -22.70
N ARG A 106 -6.93 -7.38 -23.88
CA ARG A 106 -6.03 -8.07 -24.82
C ARG A 106 -4.64 -8.29 -24.21
N VAL A 107 -4.09 -7.29 -23.52
CA VAL A 107 -2.79 -7.40 -22.85
C VAL A 107 -2.86 -8.32 -21.64
N LEU A 108 -3.92 -8.21 -20.82
CA LEU A 108 -4.11 -9.07 -19.65
C LEU A 108 -4.23 -10.56 -20.02
N GLY A 109 -4.91 -10.89 -21.12
CA GLY A 109 -5.00 -12.26 -21.63
C GLY A 109 -3.71 -12.82 -22.24
N GLY A 110 -2.67 -11.99 -22.40
CA GLY A 110 -1.37 -12.38 -22.94
C GLY A 110 -0.29 -12.64 -21.89
N PHE A 111 -0.57 -12.40 -20.61
CA PHE A 111 0.30 -12.72 -19.48
C PHE A 111 0.03 -14.12 -18.95
#